data_AF-T1B575-F1
#
_entry.id   AF-T1B575-F1
#
_cell.length_a   1.000
_cell.length_b   1.000
_cell.length_c   1.000
_cell.angle_alpha   90.00
_cell.angle_beta   90.00
_cell.angle_gamma   90.00
#
_symmetry.space_group_name_H-M   'P 1'
#
loop_
_entity.id
_entity.type
_entity.pdbx_description
1 polymer ?
#
loop_
_entity_poly.entity_id
_entity_poly.type
_entity_poly.pdbx_seq_one_letter_code
_entity_poly.pdbx_strand_id
1 'polypeptide(L)'
;MKPAQLTRNLGFSGFNVLFHTNWVDDRVVFQGASYFRAVDGTGQYGMSMRGLAIDTGMPQPEEFPKFIEFYLEKPQPESNQLILYTLLDSPSVSGAYRFVIDVASTLIMDVDLTLYPRKQITRLGIAPGTSMYLVGENDHRVADDWRPQIHDSDGLQLHTGVGEWIWRPLTNPNVVRVNSYFDDNPRGFGLMQRDHRFSDYQDDGAWYNRRPSCWVAPKGAWNKGAVMLVEIPTDTETMDNMVAFW
;
A
#
# COMPACT_ATOMS: atom_id res chain seq x y z
N MET A 1 17.66 10.57 -22.43
CA MET A 1 17.83 9.96 -23.77
C MET A 1 17.10 10.81 -24.80
N LYS A 2 17.67 11.03 -26.00
CA LYS A 2 16.95 11.72 -27.08
C LYS A 2 15.91 10.76 -27.68
N PRO A 3 14.70 11.21 -28.08
CA PRO A 3 13.64 10.33 -28.62
C PRO A 3 14.11 9.42 -29.76
N ALA A 4 15.06 9.87 -30.59
CA ALA A 4 15.64 9.11 -31.70
C ALA A 4 16.56 7.93 -31.28
N GLN A 5 16.89 7.82 -29.99
CA GLN A 5 17.75 6.74 -29.43
C GLN A 5 16.94 5.65 -28.72
N LEU A 6 15.62 5.78 -28.68
CA LEU A 6 14.73 4.82 -28.05
C LEU A 6 14.58 3.58 -28.94
N THR A 7 14.75 2.39 -28.37
CA THR A 7 14.54 1.15 -29.11
C THR A 7 13.05 0.98 -29.42
N ARG A 8 12.71 0.29 -30.52
CA ARG A 8 11.32 0.06 -30.92
C ARG A 8 10.56 -0.89 -29.99
N ASN A 9 11.25 -1.52 -29.02
CA ASN A 9 10.71 -2.54 -28.13
C ASN A 9 10.40 -2.00 -26.73
N LEU A 10 10.18 -0.69 -26.60
CA LEU A 10 9.74 -0.11 -25.33
C LEU A 10 8.25 -0.39 -25.11
N GLY A 11 7.93 -0.85 -23.90
CA GLY A 11 6.55 -0.95 -23.41
C GLY A 11 6.22 0.15 -22.40
N PHE A 12 5.01 0.09 -21.85
CA PHE A 12 4.62 0.94 -20.73
C PHE A 12 5.24 0.41 -19.42
N SER A 13 5.68 1.30 -18.54
CA SER A 13 6.17 0.93 -17.20
C SER A 13 5.06 0.80 -16.17
N GLY A 14 3.86 1.27 -16.49
CA GLY A 14 2.69 1.37 -15.63
C GLY A 14 1.63 2.26 -16.29
N PHE A 15 0.57 2.57 -15.56
CA PHE A 15 -0.46 3.52 -15.98
C PHE A 15 -1.11 4.19 -14.77
N ASN A 16 -1.74 5.34 -15.01
CA ASN A 16 -2.57 6.05 -14.06
C ASN A 16 -4.04 6.07 -14.53
N VAL A 17 -4.95 6.24 -13.58
CA VAL A 17 -6.39 6.36 -13.80
C VAL A 17 -6.78 7.80 -13.49
N LEU A 18 -7.35 8.48 -14.48
CA LEU A 18 -7.94 9.81 -14.36
C LEU A 18 -9.46 9.69 -14.22
N PHE A 19 -10.11 10.73 -13.72
CA PHE A 19 -11.56 10.79 -13.66
C PHE A 19 -12.12 11.69 -14.76
N HIS A 20 -13.29 11.38 -15.33
CA HIS A 20 -13.78 12.09 -16.52
C HIS A 20 -14.08 13.59 -16.28
N THR A 21 -14.21 14.01 -15.02
CA THR A 21 -14.34 15.42 -14.62
C THR A 21 -13.02 16.07 -14.17
N ASN A 22 -11.94 15.29 -14.01
CA ASN A 22 -10.61 15.77 -13.66
C ASN A 22 -9.52 15.00 -14.43
N TRP A 23 -8.98 15.64 -15.47
CA TRP A 23 -7.97 15.09 -16.37
C TRP A 23 -6.53 15.44 -15.99
N VAL A 24 -6.35 16.12 -14.85
CA VAL A 24 -5.05 16.59 -14.37
C VAL A 24 -4.57 15.72 -13.23
N ASP A 25 -5.42 15.55 -12.21
CA ASP A 25 -5.07 14.81 -11.02
C ASP A 25 -5.43 13.34 -11.17
N ASP A 26 -4.46 12.48 -10.93
CA ASP A 26 -4.62 11.05 -10.94
C ASP A 26 -5.28 10.52 -9.68
N ARG A 27 -6.11 9.49 -9.88
CA ARG A 27 -6.84 8.82 -8.80
C ARG A 27 -6.14 7.56 -8.32
N VAL A 28 -5.56 6.83 -9.26
CA VAL A 28 -4.88 5.55 -9.02
C VAL A 28 -3.68 5.46 -9.95
N VAL A 29 -2.58 4.89 -9.46
CA VAL A 29 -1.40 4.54 -10.26
C VAL A 29 -1.05 3.08 -10.02
N PHE A 30 -0.82 2.32 -11.10
CA PHE A 30 -0.21 1.00 -11.07
C PHE A 30 1.18 1.11 -11.69
N GLN A 31 2.23 0.96 -10.88
CA GLN A 31 3.61 1.07 -11.35
C GLN A 31 4.60 0.42 -10.38
N GLY A 32 5.55 -0.33 -10.93
CA GLY A 32 6.65 -0.93 -10.17
C GLY A 32 6.22 -2.21 -9.43
N ALA A 33 6.88 -3.33 -9.75
CA ALA A 33 6.51 -4.65 -9.23
C ALA A 33 4.99 -4.88 -9.24
N SER A 34 4.37 -5.18 -8.10
CA SER A 34 2.91 -5.29 -7.94
C SER A 34 2.32 -4.14 -7.13
N TYR A 35 2.99 -2.99 -7.09
CA TYR A 35 2.56 -1.83 -6.33
C TYR A 35 1.47 -1.07 -7.07
N PHE A 36 0.58 -0.48 -6.27
CA PHE A 36 -0.37 0.52 -6.70
C PHE A 36 -0.64 1.53 -5.60
N ARG A 37 -0.99 2.75 -6.00
CA ARG A 37 -1.31 3.86 -5.11
C ARG A 37 -2.66 4.43 -5.47
N ALA A 38 -3.33 5.01 -4.49
CA ALA A 38 -4.60 5.70 -4.67
C ALA A 38 -4.64 6.95 -3.79
N VAL A 39 -5.42 7.93 -4.21
CA VAL A 39 -5.71 9.15 -3.44
C VAL A 39 -7.16 9.13 -2.96
N ASP A 40 -7.44 9.87 -1.90
CA ASP A 40 -8.79 10.12 -1.42
C ASP A 40 -9.32 11.49 -1.93
N GLY A 41 -10.24 12.10 -1.19
CA GLY A 41 -10.77 13.43 -1.52
C GLY A 41 -9.74 14.56 -1.49
N THR A 42 -8.55 14.36 -0.90
CA THR A 42 -7.50 15.39 -0.85
C THR A 42 -6.67 15.47 -2.13
N GLY A 43 -6.68 14.40 -2.94
CA GLY A 43 -5.84 14.28 -4.14
C GLY A 43 -4.36 14.02 -3.85
N GLN A 44 -3.97 13.78 -2.60
CA GLN A 44 -2.57 13.58 -2.21
C GLN A 44 -2.22 12.08 -2.14
N TYR A 45 -1.09 11.69 -2.72
CA TYR A 45 -0.53 10.36 -2.48
C TYR A 45 0.24 10.29 -1.18
N GLY A 46 0.16 9.13 -0.53
CA GLY A 46 1.06 8.71 0.55
C GLY A 46 1.42 7.25 0.38
N MET A 47 0.85 6.40 1.24
CA MET A 47 1.12 4.96 1.24
C MET A 47 0.73 4.25 -0.08
N SER A 48 1.36 3.10 -0.29
CA SER A 48 1.09 2.18 -1.39
C SER A 48 0.47 0.89 -0.89
N MET A 49 -0.25 0.22 -1.77
CA MET A 49 -0.61 -1.19 -1.61
C MET A 49 0.19 -2.03 -2.61
N ARG A 50 0.31 -3.34 -2.37
CA ARG A 50 0.86 -4.28 -3.33
C ARG A 50 -0.10 -5.44 -3.56
N GLY A 51 0.03 -6.11 -4.70
CA GLY A 51 -0.72 -7.34 -4.97
C GLY A 51 -0.35 -8.44 -3.97
N LEU A 52 0.94 -8.65 -3.71
CA LEU A 52 1.43 -9.72 -2.86
C LEU A 52 2.80 -9.39 -2.25
N ALA A 53 3.04 -9.85 -1.03
CA ALA A 53 4.33 -9.79 -0.35
C ALA A 53 4.84 -11.22 -0.10
N ILE A 54 6.14 -11.48 -0.31
CA ILE A 54 6.73 -12.81 -0.13
C ILE A 54 8.02 -12.68 0.68
N ASP A 55 8.07 -13.37 1.82
CA ASP A 55 9.23 -13.41 2.73
C ASP A 55 9.67 -12.03 3.27
N THR A 56 8.78 -11.04 3.24
CA THR A 56 9.02 -9.69 3.80
C THR A 56 9.36 -9.73 5.29
N GLY A 57 10.41 -9.02 5.69
CA GLY A 57 10.88 -8.96 7.07
C GLY A 57 11.49 -10.27 7.58
N MET A 58 11.89 -11.18 6.69
CA MET A 58 12.62 -12.39 7.04
C MET A 58 14.15 -12.18 6.90
N PRO A 59 14.98 -13.08 7.46
CA PRO A 59 16.43 -13.04 7.24
C PRO A 59 16.84 -13.29 5.78
N GLN A 60 16.04 -14.04 5.02
CA GLN A 60 16.24 -14.21 3.58
C GLN A 60 15.72 -12.99 2.79
N PRO A 61 16.23 -12.76 1.56
CA PRO A 61 15.74 -11.67 0.72
C PRO A 61 14.24 -11.78 0.42
N GLU A 62 13.56 -10.64 0.49
CA GLU A 62 12.17 -10.50 0.04
C GLU A 62 12.06 -10.75 -1.47
N GLU A 63 11.04 -11.50 -1.88
CA GLU A 63 10.67 -11.64 -3.29
C GLU A 63 9.58 -10.62 -3.62
N PHE A 64 9.73 -9.92 -4.74
CA PHE A 64 8.81 -8.87 -5.19
C PHE A 64 8.04 -9.32 -6.45
N PRO A 65 6.83 -9.89 -6.29
CA PRO A 65 5.95 -10.22 -7.41
C PRO A 65 5.59 -9.00 -8.25
N LYS A 66 5.37 -9.21 -9.55
CA LYS A 66 5.08 -8.15 -10.51
C LYS A 66 3.71 -8.32 -11.15
N PHE A 67 2.99 -7.22 -11.36
CA PHE A 67 1.90 -7.20 -12.34
C PHE A 67 2.49 -7.07 -13.74
N ILE A 68 2.30 -8.09 -14.57
CA ILE A 68 2.94 -8.20 -15.89
C ILE A 68 1.99 -7.95 -17.06
N GLU A 69 0.68 -8.10 -16.83
CA GLU A 69 -0.36 -7.83 -17.82
C GLU A 69 -1.55 -7.14 -17.17
N PHE A 70 -2.23 -6.28 -17.93
CA PHE A 70 -3.41 -5.54 -17.48
C PHE A 70 -4.48 -5.59 -18.55
N TYR A 71 -5.70 -5.90 -18.15
CA TYR A 71 -6.88 -5.97 -19.01
C TYR A 71 -7.96 -5.07 -18.41
N LEU A 72 -8.23 -3.94 -19.06
CA LEU A 72 -9.20 -2.96 -18.59
C LEU A 72 -10.52 -3.20 -19.31
N GLU A 73 -11.61 -3.36 -18.56
CA GLU A 73 -12.94 -3.31 -19.16
C GLU A 73 -13.30 -1.85 -19.43
N LYS A 74 -13.77 -1.56 -20.65
CA LYS A 74 -14.23 -0.23 -21.01
C LYS A 74 -15.43 0.13 -20.10
N PRO A 75 -15.33 1.17 -19.26
CA PRO A 75 -16.46 1.58 -18.43
C PRO A 75 -17.65 2.00 -19.29
N GLN A 76 -18.86 1.79 -18.76
CA GLN A 76 -20.05 2.40 -19.35
C GLN A 76 -19.95 3.93 -19.28
N PRO A 77 -20.59 4.66 -20.19
CA PRO A 77 -20.72 6.11 -20.07
C PRO A 77 -21.22 6.49 -18.66
N GLU A 78 -20.62 7.52 -18.06
CA GLU A 78 -20.98 8.04 -16.72
C GLU A 78 -20.76 7.06 -15.55
N SER A 79 -20.11 5.92 -15.78
CA SER A 79 -19.69 5.00 -14.71
C SER A 79 -18.61 5.62 -13.84
N ASN A 80 -18.77 5.50 -12.52
CA ASN A 80 -17.72 5.78 -11.54
C ASN A 80 -16.85 4.55 -11.23
N GLN A 81 -17.10 3.43 -11.90
CA GLN A 81 -16.38 2.18 -11.68
C GLN A 81 -15.49 1.83 -12.87
N LEU A 82 -14.25 1.44 -12.56
CA LEU A 82 -13.31 0.81 -13.49
C LEU A 82 -13.08 -0.63 -13.04
N ILE A 83 -13.32 -1.59 -13.95
CA ILE A 83 -12.96 -2.99 -13.75
C ILE A 83 -11.63 -3.26 -14.44
N LEU A 84 -10.68 -3.78 -13.67
CA LEU A 84 -9.33 -4.10 -14.11
C LEU A 84 -9.00 -5.54 -13.73
N TYR A 85 -8.48 -6.32 -14.68
CA TYR A 85 -7.83 -7.59 -14.39
C TYR A 85 -6.33 -7.47 -14.57
N THR A 86 -5.57 -8.20 -13.77
CA THR A 86 -4.12 -8.26 -13.93
C THR A 86 -3.54 -9.61 -13.58
N LEU A 87 -2.48 -9.98 -14.31
CA LEU A 87 -1.68 -11.16 -14.07
C LEU A 87 -0.47 -10.79 -13.21
N LEU A 88 -0.37 -11.43 -12.05
CA LEU A 88 0.77 -11.37 -11.16
C LEU A 88 1.71 -12.54 -11.47
N ASP A 89 3.01 -12.25 -11.59
CA ASP A 89 4.03 -13.27 -11.81
C ASP A 89 5.27 -13.01 -10.94
N SER A 90 5.83 -14.10 -10.43
CA SER A 90 7.05 -14.13 -9.64
C SER A 90 7.71 -15.52 -9.72
N PRO A 91 8.98 -15.65 -9.31
CA PRO A 91 9.63 -16.96 -9.23
C PRO A 91 8.85 -17.99 -8.39
N SER A 92 8.19 -17.55 -7.31
CA SER A 92 7.48 -18.43 -6.39
C SER A 92 6.00 -18.61 -6.68
N VAL A 93 5.34 -17.66 -7.36
CA VAL A 93 3.87 -17.61 -7.47
C VAL A 93 3.45 -17.02 -8.81
N SER A 94 2.37 -17.54 -9.39
CA SER A 94 1.53 -16.75 -10.30
C SER A 94 0.19 -16.43 -9.65
N GLY A 95 -0.45 -15.35 -10.06
CA GLY A 95 -1.77 -14.99 -9.54
C GLY A 95 -2.60 -14.21 -10.54
N ALA A 96 -3.92 -14.30 -10.42
CA ALA A 96 -4.85 -13.50 -11.21
C ALA A 96 -5.64 -12.61 -10.24
N TYR A 97 -5.78 -11.33 -10.59
CA TYR A 97 -6.49 -10.34 -9.79
C TYR A 97 -7.61 -9.71 -10.60
N ARG A 98 -8.70 -9.39 -9.92
CA ARG A 98 -9.77 -8.53 -10.42
C ARG A 98 -9.96 -7.40 -9.43
N PHE A 99 -9.83 -6.17 -9.92
CA PHE A 99 -10.09 -4.94 -9.18
C PHE A 99 -11.39 -4.33 -9.71
N VAL A 100 -12.29 -3.96 -8.82
CA VAL A 100 -13.39 -3.02 -9.09
C VAL A 100 -13.08 -1.75 -8.32
N ILE A 101 -12.72 -0.71 -9.06
CA ILE A 101 -12.23 0.55 -8.50
C ILE A 101 -13.37 1.58 -8.62
N ASP A 102 -13.91 2.02 -7.49
CA ASP A 102 -14.86 3.14 -7.43
C ASP A 102 -14.10 4.46 -7.18
N VAL A 103 -14.21 5.38 -8.14
CA VAL A 103 -13.43 6.64 -8.18
C VAL A 103 -14.25 7.90 -7.85
N ALA A 104 -15.49 7.77 -7.36
CA ALA A 104 -16.39 8.91 -7.15
C ALA A 104 -16.06 9.79 -5.93
N SER A 105 -15.66 9.17 -4.80
CA SER A 105 -15.47 9.88 -3.52
C SER A 105 -14.33 9.28 -2.71
N THR A 106 -14.62 8.57 -1.62
CA THR A 106 -13.67 7.65 -0.97
C THR A 106 -13.36 6.56 -1.97
N LEU A 107 -12.08 6.44 -2.33
CA LEU A 107 -11.66 5.45 -3.31
C LEU A 107 -11.73 4.06 -2.68
N ILE A 108 -12.64 3.23 -3.18
CA ILE A 108 -12.82 1.85 -2.73
C ILE A 108 -12.36 0.94 -3.85
N MET A 109 -11.52 -0.03 -3.50
CA MET A 109 -11.13 -1.12 -4.40
C MET A 109 -11.67 -2.43 -3.84
N ASP A 110 -12.64 -3.02 -4.54
CA ASP A 110 -13.02 -4.41 -4.31
C ASP A 110 -12.04 -5.30 -5.09
N VAL A 111 -11.30 -6.15 -4.37
CA VAL A 111 -10.23 -6.97 -4.95
C VAL A 111 -10.55 -8.44 -4.76
N ASP A 112 -10.64 -9.18 -5.86
CA ASP A 112 -10.59 -10.64 -5.88
C ASP A 112 -9.21 -11.10 -6.36
N LEU A 113 -8.69 -12.18 -5.79
CA LEU A 113 -7.43 -12.76 -6.22
C LEU A 113 -7.45 -14.29 -6.16
N THR A 114 -6.67 -14.92 -7.01
CA THR A 114 -6.36 -16.35 -6.94
C THR A 114 -4.87 -16.55 -7.14
N LEU A 115 -4.23 -17.30 -6.25
CA LEU A 115 -2.78 -17.53 -6.26
C LEU A 115 -2.46 -18.99 -6.55
N TYR A 116 -1.40 -19.22 -7.30
CA TYR A 116 -0.88 -20.52 -7.69
C TYR A 116 0.60 -20.59 -7.30
N PRO A 117 0.93 -21.10 -6.10
CA PRO A 117 2.31 -21.32 -5.70
C PRO A 117 3.02 -22.29 -6.64
N ARG A 118 4.19 -21.89 -7.15
CA ARG A 118 5.10 -22.71 -7.97
C ARG A 118 6.07 -23.53 -7.11
N LYS A 119 6.33 -23.06 -5.90
CA LYS A 119 7.15 -23.72 -4.86
C LYS A 119 6.64 -23.35 -3.47
N GLN A 120 7.19 -23.99 -2.45
CA GLN A 120 6.88 -23.66 -1.07
C GLN A 120 7.31 -22.22 -0.74
N ILE A 121 6.45 -21.51 -0.02
CA ILE A 121 6.65 -20.13 0.44
C ILE A 121 6.65 -20.15 1.96
N THR A 122 7.60 -19.45 2.58
CA THR A 122 7.73 -19.44 4.04
C THR A 122 6.77 -18.45 4.66
N ARG A 123 6.71 -17.23 4.11
CA ARG A 123 5.79 -16.17 4.53
C ARG A 123 5.12 -15.56 3.32
N LEU A 124 3.80 -15.65 3.27
CA LEU A 124 2.95 -15.07 2.23
C LEU A 124 2.17 -13.91 2.86
N GLY A 125 2.35 -12.70 2.36
CA GLY A 125 1.64 -11.51 2.83
C GLY A 125 0.49 -11.13 1.91
N ILE A 126 -0.74 -11.21 2.42
CA ILE A 126 -1.98 -10.86 1.73
C ILE A 126 -2.39 -9.42 2.06
N ALA A 127 -2.88 -8.71 1.03
CA ALA A 127 -3.23 -7.30 1.08
C ALA A 127 -2.14 -6.40 1.73
N PRO A 128 -0.88 -6.49 1.26
CA PRO A 128 0.21 -5.72 1.84
C PRO A 128 0.07 -4.22 1.58
N GLY A 129 0.10 -3.43 2.65
CA GLY A 129 0.31 -1.99 2.65
C GLY A 129 1.77 -1.64 2.92
N THR A 130 2.26 -0.58 2.29
CA THR A 130 3.60 -0.04 2.45
C THR A 130 3.52 1.45 2.64
N SER A 131 4.11 1.96 3.71
CA SER A 131 4.03 3.37 4.11
C SER A 131 5.40 3.83 4.62
N MET A 132 5.48 5.09 5.03
CA MET A 132 6.69 5.71 5.55
C MET A 132 6.40 6.37 6.90
N TYR A 133 7.30 6.17 7.86
CA TYR A 133 7.32 6.89 9.12
C TYR A 133 8.77 7.20 9.51
N LEU A 134 9.09 8.49 9.61
CA LEU A 134 10.41 8.99 9.99
C LEU A 134 10.40 9.50 11.42
N VAL A 135 9.49 10.44 11.74
CA VAL A 135 9.37 11.13 13.04
C VAL A 135 7.89 11.38 13.35
N GLY A 136 7.50 11.24 14.61
CA GLY A 136 6.16 11.59 15.09
C GLY A 136 6.17 11.92 16.58
N GLU A 137 5.00 12.24 17.16
CA GLU A 137 4.90 12.64 18.57
C GLU A 137 5.54 11.65 19.55
N ASN A 138 5.50 10.36 19.20
CA ASN A 138 5.95 9.23 20.00
C ASN A 138 7.40 8.77 19.71
N ASP A 139 8.06 9.27 18.66
CA ASP A 139 9.42 8.85 18.28
C ASP A 139 10.21 9.99 17.63
N HIS A 140 11.25 10.45 18.35
CA HIS A 140 12.10 11.58 17.98
C HIS A 140 13.56 11.18 17.74
N ARG A 141 13.84 9.88 17.57
CA ARG A 141 15.23 9.37 17.50
C ARG A 141 16.06 10.04 16.40
N VAL A 142 15.42 10.34 15.27
CA VAL A 142 16.04 10.97 14.08
C VAL A 142 15.44 12.34 13.78
N ALA A 143 14.84 13.00 14.78
CA ALA A 143 14.27 14.33 14.61
C ALA A 143 15.37 15.39 14.57
N ASP A 144 15.90 15.67 13.37
CA ASP A 144 16.84 16.75 13.08
C ASP A 144 16.26 17.83 12.15
N ASP A 145 14.95 17.74 11.87
CA ASP A 145 14.17 18.66 11.03
C ASP A 145 13.36 19.66 11.89
N TRP A 146 12.88 20.74 11.28
CA TRP A 146 12.01 21.72 11.92
C TRP A 146 10.53 21.29 11.93
N ARG A 147 10.16 20.35 11.05
CA ARG A 147 8.81 19.77 10.96
C ARG A 147 8.52 18.93 12.21
N PRO A 148 7.38 19.12 12.90
CA PRO A 148 7.09 18.36 14.12
C PRO A 148 6.87 16.86 13.89
N GLN A 149 6.35 16.49 12.71
CA GLN A 149 6.08 15.11 12.31
C GLN A 149 6.35 14.92 10.81
N ILE A 150 6.84 13.74 10.44
CA ILE A 150 7.15 13.34 9.06
C ILE A 150 6.76 11.86 8.88
N HIS A 151 5.57 11.61 8.35
CA HIS A 151 5.04 10.28 8.09
C HIS A 151 3.82 10.29 7.16
N ASP A 152 3.56 9.15 6.53
CA ASP A 152 2.39 8.84 5.70
C ASP A 152 1.32 8.07 6.49
N SER A 153 1.68 7.59 7.68
CA SER A 153 0.82 6.84 8.61
C SER A 153 1.43 6.91 10.00
N ASP A 154 0.61 7.06 11.04
CA ASP A 154 1.05 7.12 12.44
C ASP A 154 0.77 5.83 13.23
N GLY A 155 0.00 4.90 12.67
CA GLY A 155 -0.27 3.64 13.33
C GLY A 155 -0.83 2.54 12.45
N LEU A 156 -0.64 1.31 12.91
CA LEU A 156 -1.40 0.14 12.47
C LEU A 156 -2.66 0.02 13.33
N GLN A 157 -3.83 0.06 12.70
CA GLN A 157 -5.10 -0.25 13.32
C GLN A 157 -5.52 -1.68 12.97
N LEU A 158 -6.06 -2.41 13.94
CA LEU A 158 -6.63 -3.75 13.75
C LEU A 158 -8.03 -3.83 14.34
N HIS A 159 -8.90 -4.59 13.69
CA HIS A 159 -10.17 -5.07 14.21
C HIS A 159 -10.12 -6.60 14.16
N THR A 160 -9.93 -7.21 15.32
CA THR A 160 -9.66 -8.65 15.42
C THR A 160 -10.90 -9.50 15.14
N GLY A 161 -10.72 -10.80 14.89
CA GLY A 161 -11.82 -11.74 14.69
C GLY A 161 -12.76 -11.81 15.89
N VAL A 162 -12.22 -11.70 17.11
CA VAL A 162 -12.98 -11.66 18.36
C VAL A 162 -13.65 -10.30 18.64
N GLY A 163 -13.38 -9.27 17.82
CA GLY A 163 -14.03 -7.96 17.90
C GLY A 163 -13.29 -6.91 18.74
N GLU A 164 -12.06 -7.17 19.16
CA GLU A 164 -11.19 -6.18 19.79
C GLU A 164 -10.63 -5.20 18.75
N TRP A 165 -10.55 -3.91 19.12
CA TRP A 165 -9.82 -2.90 18.34
C TRP A 165 -8.46 -2.64 18.96
N ILE A 166 -7.40 -2.81 18.16
CA ILE A 166 -6.01 -2.59 18.58
C ILE A 166 -5.45 -1.41 17.79
N TRP A 167 -4.74 -0.52 18.50
CA TRP A 167 -3.94 0.55 17.91
C TRP A 167 -2.47 0.36 18.26
N ARG A 168 -1.63 0.18 17.24
CA ARG A 168 -0.18 0.12 17.38
C ARG A 168 0.41 1.38 16.71
N PRO A 169 0.82 2.41 17.47
CA PRO A 169 1.57 3.54 16.92
C PRO A 169 2.80 3.05 16.15
N LEU A 170 3.21 3.68 15.06
CA LEU A 170 4.43 3.30 14.34
C LEU A 170 5.66 3.91 15.03
N THR A 171 6.82 3.29 14.84
CA THR A 171 8.12 3.79 15.33
C THR A 171 9.18 3.61 14.24
N ASN A 172 10.24 4.41 14.25
CA ASN A 172 11.40 4.25 13.39
C ASN A 172 12.55 3.61 14.19
N PRO A 173 12.56 2.27 14.35
CA PRO A 173 13.52 1.59 15.21
C PRO A 173 14.96 1.70 14.67
N ASN A 174 15.95 1.36 15.49
CA ASN A 174 17.37 1.29 15.08
C ASN A 174 17.76 -0.08 14.48
N VAL A 175 16.86 -1.06 14.54
CA VAL A 175 17.00 -2.40 13.95
C VAL A 175 15.66 -2.80 13.33
N VAL A 176 15.68 -3.69 12.32
CA VAL A 176 14.44 -4.21 11.74
C VAL A 176 13.60 -4.88 12.83
N ARG A 177 12.34 -4.49 12.94
CA ARG A 177 11.38 -5.09 13.88
C ARG A 177 10.22 -5.71 13.12
N VAL A 178 9.80 -6.87 13.60
CA VAL A 178 8.64 -7.58 13.08
C VAL A 178 7.71 -7.87 14.25
N ASN A 179 6.52 -7.29 14.21
CA ASN A 179 5.46 -7.54 15.19
C ASN A 179 4.41 -8.43 14.52
N SER A 180 3.91 -9.43 15.24
CA SER A 180 2.90 -10.38 14.75
C SER A 180 1.71 -10.42 15.68
N TYR A 181 0.53 -10.11 15.15
CA TYR A 181 -0.74 -10.14 15.85
C TYR A 181 -1.55 -11.34 15.35
N PHE A 182 -1.40 -12.48 16.03
CA PHE A 182 -2.09 -13.71 15.66
C PHE A 182 -3.60 -13.57 15.81
N ASP A 183 -4.35 -14.04 14.80
CA ASP A 183 -5.80 -13.96 14.79
C ASP A 183 -6.41 -15.12 13.99
N ASP A 184 -7.73 -15.27 14.09
CA ASP A 184 -8.55 -16.17 13.28
C ASP A 184 -9.73 -15.38 12.71
N ASN A 185 -9.72 -15.14 11.40
CA ASN A 185 -10.68 -14.30 10.68
C ASN A 185 -10.70 -12.83 11.15
N PRO A 186 -9.61 -12.06 10.93
CA PRO A 186 -9.60 -10.63 11.25
C PRO A 186 -10.74 -9.91 10.52
N ARG A 187 -11.36 -8.93 11.18
CA ARG A 187 -12.43 -8.10 10.60
C ARG A 187 -11.87 -6.93 9.79
N GLY A 188 -10.61 -6.57 10.01
CA GLY A 188 -9.85 -5.66 9.16
C GLY A 188 -8.59 -5.15 9.82
N PHE A 189 -7.73 -4.54 9.02
CA PHE A 189 -6.50 -3.90 9.49
C PHE A 189 -6.08 -2.82 8.49
N GLY A 190 -5.25 -1.88 8.92
CA GLY A 190 -4.82 -0.80 8.04
C GLY A 190 -3.72 0.05 8.62
N LEU A 191 -2.89 0.60 7.74
CA LEU A 191 -1.99 1.70 8.08
C LEU A 191 -2.81 2.98 8.00
N MET A 192 -2.93 3.64 9.14
CA MET A 192 -3.80 4.79 9.32
C MET A 192 -2.97 6.02 9.64
N GLN A 193 -3.51 7.17 9.29
CA GLN A 193 -3.05 8.48 9.70
C GLN A 193 -4.20 9.13 10.46
N ARG A 194 -4.00 9.42 11.74
CA ARG A 194 -4.98 10.10 12.60
C ARG A 194 -4.78 11.60 12.61
N ASP A 195 -3.55 12.07 12.42
CA ASP A 195 -3.21 13.48 12.36
C ASP A 195 -3.36 14.05 10.94
N HIS A 196 -4.22 15.07 10.81
CA HIS A 196 -4.50 15.75 9.52
C HIS A 196 -4.40 17.27 9.60
N ARG A 197 -4.06 17.84 10.78
CA ARG A 197 -3.92 19.29 10.90
C ARG A 197 -2.58 19.70 10.30
N PHE A 198 -2.59 20.76 9.50
CA PHE A 198 -1.35 21.29 8.94
C PHE A 198 -0.31 21.63 10.02
N SER A 199 -0.74 22.12 11.19
CA SER A 199 0.14 22.45 12.32
C SER A 199 0.99 21.30 12.84
N ASP A 200 0.56 20.06 12.61
CA ASP A 200 1.22 18.85 13.10
C ASP A 200 2.43 18.48 12.22
N TYR A 201 2.47 18.97 10.98
CA TYR A 201 3.52 18.65 10.00
C TYR A 201 4.28 19.89 9.53
N GLN A 202 3.57 21.00 9.34
CA GLN A 202 4.04 22.30 8.85
C GLN A 202 4.73 22.25 7.46
N ASP A 203 4.48 21.21 6.68
CA ASP A 203 5.11 20.98 5.37
C ASP A 203 4.18 21.38 4.21
N ASP A 204 4.54 22.45 3.48
CA ASP A 204 3.81 22.98 2.33
C ASP A 204 4.29 22.44 0.96
N GLY A 205 5.22 21.48 0.97
CA GLY A 205 5.72 20.79 -0.22
C GLY A 205 5.18 19.36 -0.33
N ALA A 206 5.38 18.55 0.70
CA ALA A 206 5.04 17.13 0.73
C ALA A 206 3.62 16.84 1.24
N TRP A 207 2.98 17.82 1.89
CA TRP A 207 1.59 17.79 2.36
C TRP A 207 1.20 16.50 3.12
N TYR A 208 2.06 16.03 4.03
CA TYR A 208 1.83 14.82 4.83
C TYR A 208 0.45 14.82 5.51
N ASN A 209 -0.01 15.96 6.00
CA ASN A 209 -1.32 16.12 6.63
C ASN A 209 -2.52 15.78 5.72
N ARG A 210 -2.32 15.65 4.40
CA ARG A 210 -3.36 15.31 3.42
C ARG A 210 -3.28 13.85 2.95
N ARG A 211 -2.26 13.09 3.34
CA ARG A 211 -2.06 11.72 2.87
C ARG A 211 -3.15 10.79 3.40
N PRO A 212 -3.62 9.81 2.60
CA PRO A 212 -4.77 9.00 2.95
C PRO A 212 -4.39 7.86 3.92
N SER A 213 -5.35 7.48 4.74
CA SER A 213 -5.33 6.17 5.42
C SER A 213 -5.77 5.05 4.46
N CYS A 214 -5.29 3.83 4.65
CA CYS A 214 -5.79 2.66 3.92
C CYS A 214 -6.25 1.55 4.87
N TRP A 215 -7.52 1.16 4.73
CA TRP A 215 -8.14 0.09 5.51
C TRP A 215 -8.45 -1.12 4.63
N VAL A 216 -7.95 -2.29 5.03
CA VAL A 216 -8.24 -3.58 4.42
C VAL A 216 -9.40 -4.22 5.18
N ALA A 217 -10.49 -4.51 4.45
CA ALA A 217 -11.63 -5.27 4.93
C ALA A 217 -11.68 -6.64 4.24
N PRO A 218 -11.38 -7.75 4.96
CA PRO A 218 -11.49 -9.10 4.43
C PRO A 218 -12.89 -9.44 3.90
N LYS A 219 -12.95 -10.08 2.72
CA LYS A 219 -14.17 -10.73 2.22
C LYS A 219 -14.16 -12.20 2.64
N GLY A 220 -15.10 -12.59 3.50
CA GLY A 220 -15.21 -13.95 4.00
C GLY A 220 -14.16 -14.33 5.04
N ALA A 221 -13.98 -15.64 5.27
CA ALA A 221 -13.08 -16.17 6.28
C ALA A 221 -11.63 -16.24 5.77
N TRP A 222 -10.72 -15.50 6.40
CA TRP A 222 -9.27 -15.57 6.13
C TRP A 222 -8.55 -16.63 6.97
N ASN A 223 -9.28 -17.30 7.86
CA ASN A 223 -8.80 -18.35 8.77
C ASN A 223 -7.67 -17.86 9.68
N LYS A 224 -6.85 -18.80 10.17
CA LYS A 224 -5.74 -18.53 11.09
C LYS A 224 -4.54 -17.94 10.36
N GLY A 225 -3.96 -16.91 10.96
CA GLY A 225 -2.77 -16.23 10.48
C GLY A 225 -2.34 -15.15 11.45
N ALA A 226 -1.68 -14.11 10.97
CA ALA A 226 -1.33 -12.96 11.79
C ALA A 226 -1.26 -11.69 10.95
N VAL A 227 -1.84 -10.59 11.43
CA VAL A 227 -1.48 -9.29 10.89
C VAL A 227 -0.04 -9.01 11.32
N MET A 228 0.86 -8.80 10.37
CA MET A 228 2.28 -8.54 10.60
C MET A 228 2.60 -7.09 10.30
N LEU A 229 3.40 -6.46 11.17
CA LEU A 229 3.98 -5.13 10.96
C LEU A 229 5.49 -5.24 10.92
N VAL A 230 6.10 -4.84 9.81
CA VAL A 230 7.54 -4.74 9.61
C VAL A 230 7.93 -3.27 9.65
N GLU A 231 8.81 -2.92 10.59
CA GLU A 231 9.36 -1.57 10.79
C GLU A 231 10.86 -1.63 10.47
N ILE A 232 11.29 -0.91 9.42
CA ILE A 232 12.66 -0.90 8.93
C ILE A 232 13.33 0.42 9.38
N PRO A 233 14.56 0.40 9.90
CA PRO A 233 15.28 1.63 10.20
C PRO A 233 15.48 2.47 8.94
N THR A 234 15.17 3.76 9.01
CA THR A 234 15.48 4.72 7.95
C THR A 234 16.00 6.03 8.55
N ASP A 235 16.80 6.74 7.78
CA ASP A 235 17.27 8.11 8.03
C ASP A 235 16.67 9.10 7.02
N THR A 236 15.77 8.64 6.14
CA THR A 236 15.17 9.46 5.09
C THR A 236 13.68 9.17 4.93
N GLU A 237 12.92 10.23 4.63
CA GLU A 237 11.50 10.18 4.26
C GLU A 237 11.25 9.66 2.83
N THR A 238 12.31 9.51 2.04
CA THR A 238 12.18 9.09 0.63
C THR A 238 12.03 7.58 0.45
N MET A 239 12.29 6.80 1.50
CA MET A 239 12.20 5.35 1.51
C MET A 239 11.08 4.89 2.42
N ASP A 240 10.10 4.18 1.85
CA ASP A 240 9.07 3.52 2.63
C ASP A 240 9.70 2.48 3.57
N ASN A 241 9.38 2.56 4.85
CA ASN A 241 9.98 1.75 5.91
C ASN A 241 8.96 1.03 6.80
N MET A 242 7.67 1.14 6.46
CA MET A 242 6.58 0.48 7.15
C MET A 242 5.89 -0.49 6.20
N VAL A 243 5.72 -1.74 6.61
CA VAL A 243 4.95 -2.72 5.84
C VAL A 243 3.96 -3.44 6.75
N ALA A 244 2.70 -3.51 6.35
CA ALA A 244 1.66 -4.25 7.06
C ALA A 244 0.95 -5.22 6.11
N PHE A 245 0.73 -6.45 6.53
CA PHE A 245 0.01 -7.47 5.74
C PHE A 245 -0.60 -8.53 6.67
N TRP A 246 -1.52 -9.34 6.12
CA TRP A 246 -1.97 -10.59 6.74
C TRP A 246 -1.09 -11.77 6.32
#